data_AF-A0A958H2G3-F1
#
_entry.id   AF-A0A958H2G3-F1
#
_cell.length_a   1.000
_cell.length_b   1.000
_cell.length_c   1.000
_cell.angle_alpha   90.00
_cell.angle_beta   90.00
_cell.angle_gamma   90.00
#
_symmetry.space_group_name_H-M   'P 1'
#
loop_
_entity.id
_entity.type
_entity.pdbx_description
1 polymer ?
#
loop_
_entity_poly.entity_id
_entity_poly.type
_entity_poly.pdbx_seq_one_letter_code
_entity_poly.pdbx_strand_id
1 'polypeptide(L)'
;MTTSHREVEGSKQKIRRRATSKGLSFGPIATAITVGTVAVLLGVTFIGDWLRTPKIAAEASPSIISPNGDQAQDSTNFSYTLNEDAEVTIQVFDQNNRLVHTLVRNEFQTRGRHVAVWDGR
;
A
#
# COMPACT_ATOMS: atom_id res chain seq x y z
N MET A 1 28.40 12.25 -85.37
CA MET A 1 26.99 12.13 -84.92
C MET A 1 27.01 11.29 -83.65
N THR A 2 26.84 11.99 -82.53
CA THR A 2 27.15 11.64 -81.13
C THR A 2 25.99 10.87 -80.50
N THR A 3 26.25 9.69 -79.93
CA THR A 3 26.23 9.34 -78.49
C THR A 3 24.89 9.43 -77.74
N SER A 4 24.55 8.28 -77.14
CA SER A 4 23.96 8.09 -75.80
C SER A 4 22.66 8.83 -75.43
N HIS A 5 21.58 8.07 -75.22
CA HIS A 5 20.90 8.16 -73.93
C HIS A 5 20.16 6.86 -73.55
N ARG A 6 20.28 6.57 -72.26
CA ARG A 6 19.95 5.38 -71.50
C ARG A 6 18.59 5.57 -70.85
N GLU A 7 17.74 4.54 -70.82
CA GLU A 7 16.78 4.39 -69.72
C GLU A 7 16.38 2.92 -69.59
N VAL A 8 16.94 2.27 -68.57
CA VAL A 8 16.52 0.95 -68.11
C VAL A 8 15.55 1.23 -66.96
N GLU A 9 14.25 1.26 -67.23
CA GLU A 9 13.25 1.30 -66.16
C GLU A 9 13.13 -0.11 -65.55
N GLY A 10 13.89 -0.31 -64.47
CA GLY A 10 13.67 -1.40 -63.55
C GLY A 10 12.29 -1.25 -62.92
N SER A 11 11.33 -2.06 -63.39
CA SER A 11 10.02 -2.22 -62.76
C SER A 11 10.21 -2.76 -61.35
N LYS A 12 10.23 -1.86 -60.35
CA LYS A 12 10.24 -2.20 -58.93
C LYS A 12 8.96 -2.94 -58.58
N GLN A 13 9.05 -4.28 -58.60
CA GLN A 13 8.06 -5.17 -58.07
C GLN A 13 7.96 -4.90 -56.55
N LYS A 14 7.01 -4.04 -56.15
CA LYS A 14 6.64 -3.86 -54.73
C LYS A 14 5.94 -5.14 -54.29
N ILE A 15 6.72 -6.13 -53.87
CA ILE A 15 6.24 -7.30 -53.15
C ILE A 15 5.63 -6.77 -51.84
N ARG A 16 4.32 -6.57 -51.84
CA ARG A 16 3.54 -6.33 -50.61
C ARG A 16 3.63 -7.60 -49.78
N ARG A 17 4.70 -7.75 -49.00
CA ARG A 17 4.76 -8.75 -47.94
C ARG A 17 3.71 -8.33 -46.92
N ARG A 18 2.48 -8.82 -47.06
CA ARG A 18 1.56 -8.92 -45.92
C ARG A 18 2.25 -9.86 -44.94
N ALA A 19 2.98 -9.28 -43.99
CA ALA A 19 3.25 -9.95 -42.74
C ALA A 19 1.88 -10.14 -42.08
N THR A 20 1.24 -11.28 -42.34
CA THR A 20 0.17 -11.76 -41.48
C THR A 20 0.85 -12.02 -40.14
N SER A 21 0.81 -11.03 -39.24
CA SER A 21 1.00 -11.31 -37.83
C SER A 21 -0.08 -12.33 -37.49
N LYS A 22 0.29 -13.61 -37.38
CA LYS A 22 -0.53 -14.59 -36.69
C LYS A 22 -0.61 -14.08 -35.26
N GLY A 23 -1.63 -13.26 -35.00
CA GLY A 23 -2.05 -12.93 -33.66
C GLY A 23 -2.24 -14.25 -32.93
N LEU A 24 -1.71 -14.31 -31.71
CA LEU A 24 -1.71 -15.50 -30.88
C LEU A 24 -3.17 -15.86 -30.58
N SER A 25 -3.77 -16.68 -31.45
CA SER A 25 -5.15 -17.16 -31.33
C SER A 25 -5.16 -18.30 -30.33
N PHE A 26 -5.18 -17.95 -29.05
CA PHE A 26 -5.41 -18.90 -27.98
C PHE A 26 -6.83 -19.45 -28.10
N GLY A 27 -6.97 -20.77 -28.22
CA GLY A 27 -8.27 -21.43 -28.21
C GLY A 27 -9.05 -21.15 -26.91
N PRO A 28 -10.35 -21.50 -26.86
CA PRO A 28 -11.22 -21.23 -25.70
C PRO A 28 -10.68 -21.78 -24.38
N ILE A 29 -9.93 -22.90 -24.42
CA ILE A 29 -9.29 -23.48 -23.24
C ILE A 29 -8.11 -22.64 -22.76
N ALA A 30 -7.27 -22.16 -23.67
CA ALA A 30 -6.10 -21.37 -23.33
C ALA A 30 -6.50 -20.00 -22.74
N THR A 31 -7.56 -19.38 -23.27
CA THR A 31 -8.14 -18.15 -22.70
C THR A 31 -8.76 -18.39 -21.32
N ALA A 32 -9.49 -19.49 -21.13
CA ALA A 32 -10.05 -19.86 -19.83
C ALA A 32 -8.96 -20.05 -18.76
N ILE A 33 -7.84 -20.70 -19.11
CA ILE A 33 -6.68 -20.85 -18.22
C ILE A 33 -6.10 -19.48 -17.87
N THR A 34 -5.85 -18.62 -18.85
CA THR A 34 -5.28 -17.28 -18.60
C THR A 34 -6.17 -16.46 -17.68
N VAL A 35 -7.49 -16.45 -17.91
CA VAL A 35 -8.46 -15.74 -17.04
C VAL A 35 -8.46 -16.33 -15.63
N GLY A 36 -8.44 -17.66 -15.50
CA GLY A 36 -8.34 -18.33 -14.21
C GLY A 36 -7.07 -17.94 -13.44
N THR A 37 -5.92 -17.94 -14.11
CA THR A 37 -4.64 -17.53 -13.50
C THR A 37 -4.68 -16.07 -13.06
N VAL A 38 -5.23 -15.17 -13.88
CA VAL A 38 -5.37 -13.75 -13.53
C VAL A 38 -6.33 -13.58 -12.35
N ALA A 39 -7.46 -14.28 -12.33
CA ALA A 39 -8.41 -14.23 -11.21
C ALA A 39 -7.79 -14.75 -9.90
N VAL A 40 -7.00 -15.82 -9.96
CA VAL A 40 -6.26 -16.35 -8.81
C VAL A 40 -5.22 -15.35 -8.33
N LEU A 41 -4.42 -14.76 -9.24
CA LEU A 41 -3.42 -13.75 -8.88
C LEU A 41 -4.05 -12.53 -8.21
N LEU A 42 -5.16 -12.02 -8.76
CA LEU A 42 -5.91 -10.92 -8.15
C LEU A 42 -6.48 -11.30 -6.79
N GLY A 43 -7.05 -12.51 -6.64
CA GLY A 43 -7.56 -12.98 -5.34
C GLY A 43 -6.45 -13.05 -4.28
N VAL A 44 -5.28 -13.60 -4.64
CA VAL A 44 -4.14 -13.72 -3.73
C VAL A 44 -3.58 -12.34 -3.32
N THR A 45 -3.47 -11.39 -4.24
CA THR A 45 -2.96 -10.04 -3.91
C THR A 45 -3.95 -9.20 -3.12
N PHE A 46 -5.25 -9.31 -3.41
CA PHE A 46 -6.29 -8.51 -2.77
C PHE A 46 -6.59 -8.97 -1.33
N ILE A 47 -6.59 -10.28 -1.08
CA ILE A 47 -6.81 -10.84 0.27
C ILE A 47 -5.59 -10.58 1.18
N GLY A 48 -4.38 -10.60 0.63
CA GLY A 48 -3.15 -10.35 1.39
C GLY A 48 -3.07 -8.93 1.96
N ASP A 49 -3.53 -7.92 1.21
CA ASP A 49 -3.60 -6.54 1.71
C ASP A 49 -4.75 -6.33 2.68
N TRP A 50 -5.89 -7.01 2.47
CA TRP A 50 -7.10 -6.92 3.30
C TRP A 50 -6.93 -7.52 4.71
N LEU A 51 -5.98 -8.44 4.90
CA LEU A 51 -5.67 -9.05 6.20
C LEU A 51 -4.48 -8.40 6.92
N ARG A 52 -4.00 -7.22 6.48
CA ARG A 52 -2.97 -6.49 7.24
C ARG A 52 -3.55 -6.06 8.58
N THR A 53 -3.29 -6.88 9.60
CA THR A 53 -3.54 -6.51 10.98
C THR A 53 -2.76 -5.22 11.26
N PRO A 54 -3.42 -4.16 11.78
CA PRO A 54 -2.69 -2.99 12.24
C PRO A 54 -1.73 -3.45 13.31
N LYS A 55 -0.43 -3.43 12.99
CA LYS A 55 0.61 -3.75 13.97
C LYS A 55 0.75 -2.54 14.86
N ILE A 56 0.02 -2.53 15.97
CA ILE A 56 0.19 -1.51 17.00
C ILE A 56 1.50 -1.83 17.72
N ALA A 57 2.58 -1.17 17.29
CA ALA A 57 3.76 -1.00 18.12
C ALA A 57 3.50 0.22 19.01
N ALA A 58 2.96 -0.03 20.20
CA ALA A 58 2.77 0.99 21.21
C ALA A 58 3.94 0.96 22.18
N GLU A 59 4.60 2.10 22.35
CA GLU A 59 5.63 2.28 23.37
C GLU A 59 5.27 3.47 24.23
N ALA A 60 5.39 3.30 25.55
CA ALA A 60 5.30 4.36 26.54
C ALA A 60 6.72 4.69 27.02
N SER A 61 7.16 5.93 26.81
CA SER A 61 8.48 6.37 27.24
C SER A 61 8.41 7.75 27.90
N PRO A 62 8.88 7.88 29.16
CA PRO A 62 9.36 6.82 30.04
C PRO A 62 8.23 5.87 30.51
N SER A 63 8.56 4.63 30.88
CA SER A 63 7.57 3.65 31.39
C SER A 63 7.15 3.90 32.84
N ILE A 64 7.95 4.68 33.57
CA ILE A 64 7.68 5.15 34.93
C ILE A 64 7.75 6.68 34.91
N ILE A 65 6.71 7.30 35.48
CA ILE A 65 6.57 8.75 35.64
C ILE A 65 6.39 9.10 37.11
N SER A 66 6.76 10.32 37.48
CA SER A 66 6.57 10.93 38.79
C SER A 66 5.84 12.27 38.62
N PRO A 67 4.50 12.28 38.46
CA PRO A 67 3.72 13.49 38.19
C PRO A 67 3.54 14.38 39.43
N ASN A 68 4.65 14.88 39.96
CA ASN A 68 4.76 15.73 41.15
C ASN A 68 4.97 17.23 40.80
N GLY A 69 5.17 17.56 39.52
CA GLY A 69 5.32 18.93 39.03
C GLY A 69 6.73 19.50 39.19
N ASP A 70 7.74 18.64 39.40
CA ASP A 70 9.15 19.06 39.50
C ASP A 70 9.87 19.15 38.14
N GLN A 71 9.12 18.95 37.03
CA GLN A 71 9.58 18.91 35.65
C GLN A 71 10.40 17.66 35.29
N ALA A 72 10.67 16.76 36.23
CA ALA A 72 11.37 15.52 36.00
C ALA A 72 10.37 14.36 35.89
N GLN A 73 10.30 13.74 34.70
CA GLN A 73 9.46 12.57 34.45
C GLN A 73 7.97 12.76 34.80
N ASP A 74 7.44 13.97 34.69
CA ASP A 74 6.03 14.27 34.99
C ASP A 74 5.04 13.61 34.02
N SER A 75 5.50 13.20 32.83
CA SER A 75 4.66 12.68 31.75
C SER A 75 5.31 11.54 30.96
N THR A 76 4.48 10.72 30.32
CA THR A 76 4.89 9.68 29.37
C THR A 76 4.29 9.94 28.00
N ASN A 77 5.03 9.54 26.96
CA ASN A 77 4.59 9.61 25.57
C ASN A 77 4.21 8.20 25.08
N PHE A 78 2.98 8.04 24.62
CA PHE A 78 2.48 6.87 23.92
C PHE A 78 2.64 7.06 22.42
N SER A 79 3.64 6.40 21.81
CA SER A 79 3.84 6.41 20.36
C SER A 79 3.17 5.22 19.70
N TYR A 80 2.48 5.42 18.57
CA TYR A 80 1.88 4.34 17.76
C TYR A 80 1.93 4.69 16.27
N THR A 81 1.79 3.68 15.40
CA THR A 81 1.78 3.86 13.94
C THR A 81 0.53 3.23 13.34
N LEU A 82 -0.20 4.02 12.54
CA LEU A 82 -1.35 3.58 11.77
C LEU A 82 -0.91 3.28 10.33
N ASN A 83 -1.27 2.13 9.80
CA ASN A 83 -1.01 1.72 8.40
C ASN A 83 -2.01 2.33 7.41
N GLU A 84 -3.15 2.80 7.90
CA GLU A 84 -4.21 3.46 7.15
C GLU A 84 -4.91 4.51 8.04
N ASP A 85 -5.82 5.29 7.46
CA ASP A 85 -6.60 6.27 8.21
C ASP A 85 -7.62 5.56 9.09
N ALA A 86 -7.80 5.97 10.35
CA ALA A 86 -8.62 5.25 11.32
C ALA A 86 -9.24 6.17 12.38
N GLU A 87 -10.32 5.72 13.03
CA GLU A 87 -10.81 6.30 14.28
C GLU A 87 -10.08 5.68 15.48
N VAL A 88 -9.45 6.51 16.30
CA VAL A 88 -8.58 6.10 17.39
C VAL A 88 -9.24 6.39 18.73
N THR A 89 -9.11 5.44 19.66
CA THR A 89 -9.44 5.62 21.08
C THR A 89 -8.28 5.12 21.92
N ILE A 90 -7.81 5.94 22.86
CA ILE A 90 -6.72 5.60 23.77
C ILE A 90 -7.23 5.70 25.20
N GLN A 91 -7.17 4.58 25.91
CA GLN A 91 -7.67 4.43 27.26
C GLN A 91 -6.58 3.92 28.18
N VAL A 92 -6.53 4.48 29.38
CA VAL A 92 -5.62 4.10 30.46
C VAL A 92 -6.41 3.34 31.51
N PHE A 93 -5.96 2.13 31.84
CA PHE A 93 -6.59 1.27 32.83
C PHE A 93 -5.67 1.03 34.03
N ASP A 94 -6.25 0.83 35.21
CA ASP A 94 -5.51 0.39 36.39
C ASP A 94 -5.24 -1.12 36.36
N GLN A 95 -4.52 -1.61 37.38
CA GLN A 95 -4.23 -3.05 37.57
C GLN A 95 -5.47 -3.94 37.73
N ASN A 96 -6.63 -3.36 38.06
CA ASN A 96 -7.90 -4.05 38.19
C ASN A 96 -8.77 -3.93 36.92
N ASN A 97 -8.17 -3.48 35.80
CA ASN A 97 -8.83 -3.24 34.53
C ASN A 97 -9.96 -2.20 34.61
N ARG A 98 -9.87 -1.23 35.54
CA ARG A 98 -10.80 -0.11 35.65
C ARG A 98 -10.28 1.05 34.82
N LEU A 99 -11.15 1.66 34.05
CA LEU A 99 -10.82 2.83 33.25
C LEU A 99 -10.45 3.99 34.19
N VAL A 100 -9.20 4.46 34.07
CA VAL A 100 -8.67 5.63 34.81
C VAL A 100 -8.86 6.88 33.97
N HIS A 101 -8.47 6.83 32.69
CA HIS A 101 -8.54 7.98 31.82
C HIS A 101 -8.74 7.62 30.34
N THR A 102 -9.25 8.57 29.55
CA THR A 102 -9.36 8.45 28.09
C THR A 102 -8.61 9.62 27.46
N LEU A 103 -7.45 9.35 26.87
CA LEU A 103 -6.57 10.36 26.27
C LEU A 103 -7.09 10.83 24.91
N VAL A 104 -7.62 9.89 24.13
CA VAL A 104 -8.17 10.13 22.80
C VAL A 104 -9.49 9.35 22.73
N ARG A 105 -10.56 9.99 22.23
CA ARG A 105 -11.88 9.37 22.13
C ARG A 105 -12.45 9.55 20.72
N ASN A 106 -12.53 8.45 20.00
CA ASN A 106 -13.14 8.37 18.67
C ASN A 106 -12.65 9.45 17.71
N GLU A 107 -11.33 9.67 17.69
CA GLU A 107 -10.71 10.73 16.90
C GLU A 107 -10.23 10.17 15.57
N PHE A 108 -10.64 10.80 14.46
CA PHE A 108 -10.11 10.45 13.15
C PHE A 108 -8.65 10.88 13.01
N GLN A 109 -7.78 9.94 12.67
CA GLN A 109 -6.36 10.16 12.45
C GLN A 109 -5.92 9.52 11.13
N THR A 110 -5.08 10.24 10.38
CA THR A 110 -4.54 9.75 9.12
C THR A 110 -3.47 8.67 9.35
N ARG A 111 -3.16 7.87 8.34
CA ARG A 111 -2.01 6.96 8.36
C ARG A 111 -0.72 7.67 8.80
N GLY A 112 0.16 6.95 9.47
CA GLY A 112 1.45 7.45 9.93
C GLY A 112 1.66 7.32 11.44
N ARG A 113 2.71 7.97 11.93
CA ARG A 113 3.10 7.93 13.35
C ARG A 113 2.36 9.02 14.13
N HIS A 114 1.81 8.62 15.27
CA HIS A 114 1.10 9.49 16.21
C HIS A 114 1.68 9.35 17.61
N VAL A 115 1.45 10.39 18.43
CA VAL A 115 1.87 10.43 19.83
C VAL A 115 0.73 10.98 20.67
N ALA A 116 0.39 10.30 21.76
CA ALA A 116 -0.44 10.82 22.83
C ALA A 116 0.40 11.01 24.09
N VAL A 117 0.15 12.07 24.85
CA VAL A 117 0.88 12.40 26.07
C VAL A 117 -0.03 12.16 27.27
N TRP A 118 0.52 11.64 28.35
CA TRP A 118 -0.19 11.50 29.62
C TRP A 118 0.67 11.92 30.79
N ASP A 119 0.10 12.71 31.69
CA ASP A 119 0.71 13.30 32.87
C ASP A 119 0.32 12.59 34.17
N GLY A 120 -0.27 11.39 34.07
CA GLY A 120 -0.68 10.61 35.24
C GLY A 120 -2.04 11.00 35.84
N ARG A 121 -2.78 11.93 35.23
CA ARG A 121 -4.10 12.39 35.71
C ARG A 121 -5.21 12.18 34.69
#